data_AF-A0A7J8RJI9-F1
#
_entry.id   AF-A0A7J8RJI9-F1
#
_cell.length_a   1.000
_cell.length_b   1.000
_cell.length_c   1.000
_cell.angle_alpha   90.00
_cell.angle_beta   90.00
_cell.angle_gamma   90.00
#
_symmetry.space_group_name_H-M   'P 1'
#
loop_
_entity.id
_entity.type
_entity.pdbx_description
1 polymer ?
#
loop_
_entity_poly.entity_id
_entity_poly.type
_entity_poly.pdbx_seq_one_letter_code
_entity_poly.pdbx_strand_id
1 'polypeptide(L)'
;MEDFLELAKENTKKDLETCGVLGAFLVRLTASFSNIHSEKGTFYVTTLIIPKQESTSNSVSTHPSQSCFMSSIDLHTQYSYQVMVPEAFAIVVAPTDNSRSYGIFRVSEPNGMSLLKECQEKGSQFHSHEETVDGSPIYERCTHVYKNSNLRFEIFDLR
;
A
#
# COMPACT_ATOMS: atom_id res chain seq x y z
N MET A 1 -12.52 5.32 -4.05
CA MET A 1 -12.01 5.16 -2.66
C MET A 1 -13.17 4.92 -1.72
N GLU A 2 -14.20 5.78 -1.72
CA GLU A 2 -15.44 5.53 -0.97
C GLU A 2 -16.05 4.17 -1.33
N ASP A 3 -16.05 3.80 -2.61
CA ASP A 3 -16.49 2.49 -3.07
C ASP A 3 -15.69 1.33 -2.45
N PHE A 4 -14.36 1.50 -2.29
CA PHE A 4 -13.52 0.48 -1.64
C PHE A 4 -13.77 0.41 -0.13
N LEU A 5 -13.96 1.56 0.53
CA LEU A 5 -14.32 1.61 1.95
C LEU A 5 -15.65 0.90 2.21
N GLU A 6 -16.65 1.08 1.34
CA GLU A 6 -17.93 0.38 1.47
C GLU A 6 -17.77 -1.12 1.20
N LEU A 7 -16.95 -1.54 0.23
CA LEU A 7 -16.67 -2.96 -0.04
C LEU A 7 -15.91 -3.66 1.09
N ALA A 8 -15.02 -2.95 1.78
CA ALA A 8 -14.23 -3.47 2.90
C ALA A 8 -15.03 -3.51 4.22
N LYS A 9 -16.10 -2.70 4.34
CA LYS A 9 -16.87 -2.49 5.57
C LYS A 9 -17.37 -3.76 6.24
N GLU A 10 -17.89 -4.72 5.48
CA GLU A 10 -18.41 -5.98 6.05
C GLU A 10 -17.31 -6.87 6.61
N ASN A 11 -16.15 -6.90 5.96
CA ASN A 11 -14.97 -7.60 6.47
C ASN A 11 -14.44 -6.88 7.71
N THR A 12 -14.35 -5.54 7.68
CA THR A 12 -13.88 -4.79 8.86
C THR A 12 -14.80 -4.94 10.07
N LYS A 13 -16.13 -5.01 9.89
CA LYS A 13 -17.07 -5.32 10.99
C LYS A 13 -16.79 -6.68 11.65
N LYS A 14 -16.20 -7.61 10.91
CA LYS A 14 -15.84 -8.95 11.38
C LYS A 14 -14.38 -9.04 11.83
N ASP A 15 -13.67 -7.91 11.94
CA ASP A 15 -12.24 -7.85 12.23
C ASP A 15 -11.39 -8.63 11.21
N LEU A 16 -11.81 -8.58 9.94
CA LEU A 16 -11.16 -9.21 8.81
C LEU A 16 -10.55 -8.16 7.88
N GLU A 17 -9.31 -8.41 7.46
CA GLU A 17 -8.62 -7.59 6.48
C GLU A 17 -9.25 -7.73 5.08
N THR A 18 -9.18 -6.66 4.29
CA THR A 18 -9.55 -6.66 2.87
C THR A 18 -8.41 -6.10 2.06
N CYS A 19 -7.74 -6.97 1.32
CA CYS A 19 -6.65 -6.61 0.43
C CYS A 19 -7.15 -6.50 -1.01
N GLY A 20 -6.58 -5.58 -1.77
CA GLY A 20 -6.84 -5.44 -3.20
C GLY A 20 -5.61 -5.00 -3.95
N VAL A 21 -5.49 -5.44 -5.20
CA VAL A 21 -4.38 -5.15 -6.11
C VAL A 21 -4.78 -4.00 -7.01
N LEU A 22 -3.97 -2.94 -7.00
CA LEU A 22 -4.17 -1.79 -7.88
C LEU A 22 -3.59 -2.08 -9.27
N GLY A 23 -4.46 -2.10 -10.27
CA GLY A 23 -4.10 -2.10 -11.69
C GLY A 23 -3.80 -0.68 -12.16
N ALA A 24 -2.62 -0.52 -12.77
CA ALA A 24 -2.15 0.77 -13.29
C ALA A 24 -1.58 0.63 -14.71
N PHE A 25 -1.64 1.71 -15.48
CA PHE A 25 -0.89 1.84 -16.73
C PHE A 25 0.10 3.01 -16.66
N LEU A 26 1.26 2.82 -17.28
CA LEU A 26 2.31 3.84 -17.35
C LEU A 26 2.17 4.65 -18.64
N VAL A 27 2.04 5.97 -18.50
CA VAL A 27 2.19 6.90 -19.61
C VAL A 27 3.56 7.56 -19.50
N ARG A 28 4.40 7.40 -20.54
CA ARG A 28 5.68 8.09 -20.63
C ARG A 28 5.55 9.31 -21.54
N LEU A 29 5.92 10.47 -21.01
CA LEU A 29 6.08 11.69 -21.79
C LEU A 29 7.58 11.89 -22.05
N THR A 30 7.96 11.84 -23.32
CA THR A 30 9.30 12.17 -23.77
C THR A 30 9.30 13.61 -24.26
N ALA A 31 9.96 14.51 -23.54
CA ALA A 31 10.25 15.85 -24.02
C ALA A 31 11.67 15.89 -24.57
N SER A 32 11.83 16.32 -25.82
CA SER A 32 13.14 16.59 -26.44
C SER A 32 13.22 18.07 -26.77
N PHE A 33 14.04 18.80 -26.02
CA PHE A 33 14.43 20.18 -26.33
C PHE A 33 15.95 20.21 -26.36
N SER A 34 16.54 20.59 -27.51
CA SER A 34 17.96 20.93 -27.67
C SER A 34 18.92 20.15 -26.75
N ASN A 35 19.28 18.93 -27.14
CA ASN A 35 20.23 18.04 -26.44
C ASN A 35 19.85 17.65 -24.98
N ILE A 36 18.64 17.96 -24.51
CA ILE A 36 18.12 17.49 -23.23
C ILE A 36 16.97 16.51 -23.52
N HIS A 37 17.21 15.24 -23.19
CA HIS A 37 16.17 14.21 -23.13
C HIS A 37 15.66 14.14 -21.69
N SER A 38 14.38 14.47 -21.48
CA SER A 38 13.70 14.26 -20.21
C SER A 38 12.53 13.31 -20.42
N GLU A 39 12.58 12.15 -19.78
CA GLU A 39 11.46 11.23 -19.67
C GLU A 39 10.77 11.43 -18.33
N LYS A 40 9.47 11.75 -18.35
CA LYS A 40 8.61 11.69 -17.16
C LYS A 40 7.55 10.63 -17.36
N GLY A 41 7.55 9.62 -16.51
CA GLY A 41 6.47 8.64 -16.40
C GLY A 41 5.38 9.14 -15.46
N THR A 42 4.12 8.89 -15.80
CA THR A 42 2.97 9.04 -14.89
C THR A 42 2.22 7.72 -14.87
N PHE A 43 2.08 7.13 -13.69
CA PHE A 43 1.27 5.93 -13.48
C PHE A 43 -0.17 6.33 -13.20
N TYR A 44 -1.07 5.83 -14.03
CA TYR A 44 -2.51 6.02 -13.86
C TYR A 44 -3.08 4.73 -13.28
N VAL A 45 -3.45 4.79 -12.01
CA VAL A 45 -4.15 3.70 -11.32
C VAL A 45 -5.64 3.83 -11.64
N THR A 46 -6.19 2.91 -12.41
CA THR A 46 -7.60 2.95 -12.85
C THR A 46 -8.41 1.77 -12.40
N THR A 47 -7.76 0.72 -11.89
CA THR A 47 -8.44 -0.53 -11.57
C THR A 47 -8.04 -1.00 -10.19
N LEU A 48 -8.98 -1.53 -9.42
CA LEU A 48 -8.73 -2.26 -8.19
C LEU A 48 -9.33 -3.65 -8.33
N ILE A 49 -8.51 -4.67 -8.12
CA ILE A 49 -8.93 -6.07 -8.15
C ILE A 49 -8.90 -6.57 -6.71
N ILE A 50 -10.04 -6.99 -6.17
CA ILE A 50 -10.11 -7.66 -4.87
C ILE A 50 -10.08 -9.16 -5.16
N PRO A 51 -8.94 -9.85 -4.98
CA PRO A 51 -8.87 -11.28 -5.24
C PRO A 51 -9.70 -12.06 -4.22
N LYS A 52 -10.02 -13.32 -4.57
CA LYS A 52 -10.47 -14.30 -3.57
C LYS A 52 -9.41 -14.41 -2.49
N GLN A 53 -9.80 -14.10 -1.26
CA GLN A 53 -8.93 -14.13 -0.09
C GLN A 53 -9.68 -14.79 1.05
N GLU A 54 -9.00 -15.70 1.74
CA GLU A 54 -9.43 -16.25 3.02
C GLU A 54 -8.82 -15.33 4.08
N SER A 55 -9.62 -14.49 4.73
CA SER A 55 -9.11 -13.53 5.71
C SER A 55 -8.54 -14.28 6.92
N THR A 56 -7.28 -14.04 7.25
CA THR A 56 -6.68 -14.49 8.51
C THR A 56 -7.24 -13.64 9.66
N SER A 57 -7.75 -14.28 10.71
CA SER A 57 -8.19 -13.56 11.91
C SER A 57 -6.99 -12.85 12.55
N ASN A 58 -7.15 -11.57 12.90
CA ASN A 58 -6.15 -10.76 13.59
C ASN A 58 -5.60 -11.52 14.81
N SER A 59 -4.37 -12.03 14.71
CA SER A 59 -3.70 -12.77 15.78
C SER A 59 -2.64 -11.90 16.44
N VAL A 60 -3.00 -10.67 16.84
CA VAL A 60 -2.23 -9.91 17.83
C VAL A 60 -3.19 -9.07 18.68
N SER A 61 -3.24 -9.38 19.97
CA SER A 61 -3.77 -8.53 21.04
C SER A 61 -3.13 -7.14 21.00
N THR A 62 -3.80 -6.17 20.39
CA THR A 62 -3.49 -4.74 20.49
C THR A 62 -4.79 -3.95 20.63
N HIS A 63 -4.72 -2.85 21.37
CA HIS A 63 -5.85 -2.06 21.86
C HIS A 63 -6.97 -1.79 20.83
N PRO A 64 -8.24 -1.60 21.28
CA PRO A 64 -9.43 -1.46 20.42
C PRO A 64 -9.45 -0.28 19.44
N SER A 65 -8.43 0.57 19.44
CA SER A 65 -8.21 1.59 18.43
C SER A 65 -7.25 1.04 17.38
N GLN A 66 -7.76 0.30 16.40
CA GLN A 66 -6.97 -0.15 15.24
C GLN A 66 -6.51 1.09 14.47
N SER A 67 -5.34 1.62 14.82
CA SER A 67 -4.77 2.78 14.14
C SER A 67 -4.48 2.44 12.68
N CYS A 68 -4.49 3.44 11.79
CA CYS A 68 -4.11 3.23 10.40
C CYS A 68 -2.58 3.03 10.25
N PHE A 69 -2.07 1.80 10.32
CA PHE A 69 -0.65 1.44 10.20
C PHE A 69 -0.41 0.23 9.25
N MET A 70 0.84 -0.02 8.86
CA MET A 70 1.24 -1.22 8.10
C MET A 70 1.85 -2.28 9.04
N SER A 71 1.32 -3.50 9.03
CA SER A 71 1.88 -4.65 9.75
C SER A 71 3.18 -5.15 9.11
N SER A 72 3.91 -6.06 9.76
CA SER A 72 5.09 -6.70 9.13
C SER A 72 4.73 -7.48 7.87
N ILE A 73 3.56 -8.12 7.81
CA ILE A 73 3.08 -8.82 6.61
C ILE A 73 2.81 -7.83 5.48
N ASP A 74 2.18 -6.69 5.79
CA ASP A 74 1.95 -5.61 4.81
C ASP A 74 3.26 -5.05 4.27
N LEU A 75 4.25 -4.86 5.16
CA LEU A 75 5.56 -4.34 4.79
C LEU A 75 6.29 -5.27 3.82
N HIS A 76 6.34 -6.57 4.10
CA HIS A 76 6.97 -7.56 3.20
C HIS A 76 6.23 -7.69 1.86
N THR A 77 4.90 -7.62 1.90
CA THR A 77 4.06 -7.64 0.69
C THR A 77 4.32 -6.40 -0.15
N GLN A 78 4.30 -5.22 0.47
CA GLN A 78 4.56 -3.95 -0.21
C GLN A 78 5.99 -3.85 -0.72
N TYR A 79 6.98 -4.33 0.03
CA TYR A 79 8.36 -4.42 -0.42
C TYR A 79 8.46 -5.20 -1.74
N SER A 80 7.80 -6.35 -1.83
CA SER A 80 7.81 -7.18 -3.04
C SER A 80 7.25 -6.43 -4.26
N TYR A 81 6.17 -5.67 -4.07
CA TYR A 81 5.63 -4.80 -5.13
C TYR A 81 6.57 -3.65 -5.48
N GLN A 82 7.17 -2.99 -4.48
CA GLN A 82 8.03 -1.82 -4.68
C GLN A 82 9.38 -2.18 -5.31
N VAL A 83 9.87 -3.41 -5.13
CA VAL A 83 11.02 -3.95 -5.88
C VAL A 83 10.71 -4.08 -7.37
N MET A 84 9.50 -4.53 -7.73
CA MET A 84 9.09 -4.69 -9.13
C MET A 84 8.67 -3.37 -9.78
N VAL A 85 8.04 -2.49 -9.00
CA VAL A 85 7.49 -1.19 -9.44
C VAL A 85 7.83 -0.15 -8.36
N PRO A 86 8.89 0.65 -8.51
CA PRO A 86 9.33 1.63 -7.50
C PRO A 86 8.26 2.67 -7.07
N GLU A 87 7.26 2.88 -7.92
CA GLU A 87 6.11 3.76 -7.69
C GLU A 87 4.95 3.06 -6.98
N ALA A 88 5.06 1.77 -6.64
CA ALA A 88 4.04 1.05 -5.90
C ALA A 88 3.78 1.69 -4.53
N PHE A 89 2.51 1.67 -4.11
CA PHE A 89 2.07 2.14 -2.81
C PHE A 89 0.97 1.21 -2.27
N ALA A 90 0.85 1.14 -0.95
CA ALA A 90 -0.19 0.42 -0.24
C ALA A 90 -1.31 1.39 0.19
N ILE A 91 -2.55 0.93 0.19
CA ILE A 91 -3.67 1.62 0.83
C ILE A 91 -4.11 0.78 2.02
N VAL A 92 -4.06 1.37 3.22
CA VAL A 92 -4.59 0.74 4.44
C VAL A 92 -5.89 1.42 4.79
N VAL A 93 -6.94 0.64 5.05
CA VAL A 93 -8.25 1.14 5.45
C VAL A 93 -8.45 0.82 6.93
N ALA A 94 -8.76 1.85 7.72
CA ALA A 94 -8.95 1.79 9.16
C ALA A 94 -10.24 2.53 9.55
N PRO A 95 -11.42 1.98 9.25
CA PRO A 95 -12.69 2.70 9.36
C PRO A 95 -13.12 2.93 10.81
N THR A 96 -12.51 2.23 11.78
CA THR A 96 -12.70 2.43 13.22
C THR A 96 -11.73 3.47 13.80
N ASP A 97 -10.75 3.94 13.04
CA ASP A 97 -9.84 5.02 13.42
C ASP A 97 -10.52 6.37 13.20
N ASN A 98 -10.95 7.00 14.30
CA ASN A 98 -11.61 8.31 14.30
C ASN A 98 -10.69 9.45 13.81
N SER A 99 -9.37 9.24 13.79
CA SER A 99 -8.41 10.22 13.29
C SER A 99 -8.18 10.10 11.79
N ARG A 100 -8.21 8.87 11.25
CA ARG A 100 -7.91 8.62 9.85
C ARG A 100 -8.50 7.30 9.33
N SER A 101 -9.55 7.42 8.51
CA SER A 101 -10.26 6.26 7.93
C SER A 101 -9.44 5.44 6.91
N TYR A 102 -8.39 6.02 6.33
CA TYR A 102 -7.45 5.31 5.45
C TYR A 102 -6.09 6.01 5.35
N GLY A 103 -5.05 5.27 4.97
CA GLY A 103 -3.69 5.74 4.75
C GLY A 103 -3.19 5.26 3.39
N ILE A 104 -2.35 6.07 2.75
CA ILE A 104 -1.62 5.69 1.54
C ILE A 104 -0.14 5.71 1.90
N PHE A 105 0.53 4.59 1.72
CA PHE A 105 1.86 4.35 2.24
C PHE A 105 2.79 3.75 1.21
N ARG A 106 4.09 3.90 1.42
CA ARG A 106 5.14 3.19 0.68
C ARG A 106 6.26 2.84 1.66
N VAL A 107 7.05 1.84 1.33
CA VAL A 107 8.26 1.54 2.10
C VAL A 107 9.27 2.67 1.87
N SER A 108 9.94 3.11 2.93
CA SER A 108 10.92 4.19 2.84
C SER A 108 12.15 3.75 2.05
N GLU A 109 12.72 4.67 1.27
CA GLU A 109 13.86 4.41 0.40
C GLU A 109 15.00 5.38 0.72
N PRO A 110 16.25 4.90 0.90
CA PRO A 110 16.69 3.50 0.75
C PRO A 110 16.47 2.62 2.00
N ASN A 111 16.18 3.23 3.16
CA ASN A 111 16.35 2.57 4.46
C ASN A 111 15.38 1.41 4.71
N GLY A 112 14.06 1.64 4.58
CA GLY A 112 13.06 0.60 4.81
C GLY A 112 13.17 -0.55 3.80
N MET A 113 13.45 -0.24 2.53
CA MET A 113 13.68 -1.24 1.49
C MET A 113 14.89 -2.14 1.81
N SER A 114 15.97 -1.55 2.31
CA SER A 114 17.19 -2.29 2.66
C SER A 114 16.97 -3.20 3.87
N LEU A 115 16.27 -2.70 4.89
CA LEU A 115 15.94 -3.46 6.09
C LEU A 115 15.04 -4.67 5.76
N LEU A 116 13.99 -4.48 4.96
CA LEU A 116 13.08 -5.57 4.57
C LEU A 116 13.78 -6.60 3.66
N LYS A 117 14.73 -6.17 2.83
CA LYS A 117 15.54 -7.06 2.00
C LYS A 117 16.41 -8.01 2.82
N GLU A 118 16.97 -7.54 3.94
CA GLU A 118 17.89 -8.31 4.78
C GLU A 118 17.16 -9.20 5.80
N CYS A 119 15.87 -8.94 6.03
CA CYS A 119 15.03 -9.69 6.94
C CYS A 119 14.97 -11.19 6.58
N GLN A 120 15.31 -12.05 7.54
CA GLN A 120 15.28 -13.52 7.39
C GLN A 120 14.05 -14.17 8.02
N GLU A 121 13.18 -13.38 8.66
CA GLU A 121 11.95 -13.88 9.27
C GLU A 121 11.03 -14.45 8.20
N LYS A 122 10.58 -15.69 8.41
CA LYS A 122 9.68 -16.36 7.47
C LYS A 122 8.30 -15.72 7.59
N GLY A 123 7.79 -15.15 6.48
CA GLY A 123 6.55 -14.36 6.40
C GLY A 123 5.24 -15.04 6.81
N SER A 124 5.28 -16.16 7.53
CA SER A 124 4.13 -16.84 8.13
C SER A 124 3.83 -16.39 9.57
N GLN A 125 4.64 -15.53 10.18
CA GLN A 125 4.40 -15.02 11.54
C GLN A 125 4.70 -13.52 11.66
N PHE A 126 3.80 -12.80 12.34
CA PHE A 126 4.01 -11.40 12.68
C PHE A 126 5.28 -11.23 13.52
N HIS A 127 6.12 -10.27 13.13
CA HIS A 127 7.34 -9.89 13.83
C HIS A 127 7.52 -8.37 13.83
N SER A 128 8.45 -7.89 14.66
CA SER A 128 8.87 -6.49 14.68
C SER A 128 10.14 -6.30 13.85
N HIS A 129 10.30 -5.12 13.27
CA HIS A 129 11.54 -4.72 12.59
C HIS A 129 12.35 -3.81 13.51
N GLU A 130 13.68 -3.88 13.40
CA GLU A 130 14.58 -2.94 14.06
C GLU A 130 14.39 -1.52 13.50
N GLU A 131 14.88 -0.52 14.22
CA GLU A 131 14.95 0.84 13.69
C GLU A 131 15.92 0.89 12.52
N THR A 132 15.64 1.76 11.55
CA THR A 132 16.56 1.97 10.43
C THR A 132 17.86 2.63 10.93
N VAL A 133 18.92 2.55 10.11
CA VAL A 133 20.27 3.03 10.47
C VAL A 133 20.30 4.51 10.88
N ASP A 134 19.38 5.33 10.34
CA ASP A 134 19.26 6.76 10.62
C ASP A 134 18.05 7.11 11.52
N GLY A 135 17.34 6.11 12.05
CA GLY A 135 16.13 6.30 12.86
C GLY A 135 14.91 6.75 12.06
N SER A 136 14.99 6.76 10.72
CA SER A 136 13.82 7.03 9.88
C SER A 136 12.77 5.90 9.96
N PRO A 137 11.49 6.21 9.75
CA PRO A 137 10.46 5.17 9.68
C PRO A 137 10.71 4.16 8.55
N ILE A 138 10.39 2.89 8.77
CA ILE A 138 10.48 1.82 7.75
C ILE A 138 9.49 2.02 6.59
N TYR A 139 8.41 2.76 6.82
CA TYR A 139 7.46 3.18 5.79
C TYR A 139 7.02 4.61 6.04
N GLU A 140 6.56 5.27 4.99
CA GLU A 140 6.14 6.67 5.02
C GLU A 140 4.83 6.85 4.26
N ARG A 141 4.19 8.01 4.46
CA ARG A 141 3.02 8.35 3.64
C ARG A 141 3.45 8.64 2.21
N CYS A 142 2.74 8.04 1.26
CA CYS A 142 2.97 8.31 -0.14
C CYS A 142 2.35 9.68 -0.52
N THR A 143 3.19 10.64 -0.92
CA THR A 143 2.78 12.02 -1.24
C THR A 143 2.65 12.29 -2.74
N HIS A 144 3.15 11.40 -3.59
CA HIS A 144 3.11 11.54 -5.06
C HIS A 144 1.88 10.88 -5.72
N VAL A 145 0.86 10.54 -4.93
CA VAL A 145 -0.41 10.02 -5.44
C VAL A 145 -1.42 11.15 -5.56
N TYR A 146 -1.91 11.38 -6.77
CA TYR A 146 -2.92 12.40 -7.07
C TYR A 146 -4.25 11.73 -7.38
N LYS A 147 -5.32 12.16 -6.71
CA LYS A 147 -6.68 11.69 -7.00
C LYS A 147 -7.29 12.57 -8.09
N ASN A 148 -7.82 11.93 -9.13
CA ASN A 148 -8.51 12.62 -10.23
C ASN A 148 -9.92 12.06 -10.38
N SER A 149 -10.92 12.83 -9.97
CA SER A 149 -12.33 12.43 -10.02
C SER A 149 -12.91 12.32 -11.43
N ASN A 150 -12.20 12.82 -12.44
CA ASN A 150 -12.63 12.75 -13.85
C ASN A 150 -12.21 11.45 -14.53
N LEU A 151 -11.37 10.63 -13.88
CA LEU A 151 -10.97 9.33 -14.41
C LEU A 151 -11.90 8.25 -13.88
N ARG A 152 -12.35 7.37 -14.78
CA ARG A 152 -13.11 6.18 -14.39
C ARG A 152 -12.19 5.26 -13.58
N PHE A 153 -12.65 4.90 -12.39
CA PHE A 153 -12.01 3.92 -11.53
C PHE A 153 -12.90 2.68 -11.46
N GLU A 154 -12.37 1.52 -11.84
CA GLU A 154 -13.11 0.26 -11.88
C GLU A 154 -12.70 -0.63 -10.72
N ILE A 155 -13.69 -1.22 -10.05
CA ILE A 155 -13.46 -2.21 -9.00
C ILE A 155 -13.97 -3.55 -9.48
N PHE A 156 -13.08 -4.54 -9.53
CA PHE A 156 -13.40 -5.93 -9.80
C PHE A 156 -13.31 -6.71 -8.50
N ASP A 157 -14.46 -7.01 -7.90
CA ASP A 157 -14.54 -7.85 -6.71
C ASP A 157 -14.69 -9.32 -7.13
N LEU A 158 -13.69 -10.13 -6.82
CA LEU A 158 -13.64 -11.55 -7.19
C LEU A 158 -13.92 -12.48 -6.01
N ARG A 159 -14.22 -11.95 -4.81
CA ARG A 159 -14.49 -12.73 -3.59
C ARG A 159 -15.57 -13.79 -3.79
#